data_AF-A0A8J8G1S7-F1
#
_entry.id   AF-A0A8J8G1S7-F1
#
_cell.length_a   1.000
_cell.length_b   1.000
_cell.length_c   1.000
_cell.angle_alpha   90.00
_cell.angle_beta   90.00
_cell.angle_gamma   90.00
#
_symmetry.space_group_name_H-M   'P 1'
#
loop_
_entity.id
_entity.type
_entity.pdbx_description
1 polymer ?
#
loop_
_entity_poly.entity_id
_entity_poly.type
_entity_poly.pdbx_seq_one_letter_code
_entity_poly.pdbx_strand_id
1 'polypeptide(L)'
;MSEKIMKILRKQTKRVFCLIDGAILESLSPLSIKLLLEQIKQLGSIRKSIVFFDSQLAPEVYEMYLSRGFSPKIVPSDKDVNITLESLDVANSQQVDIICIGVKDDSLLPVVIKLRETIDILLISPTKTIAKSYLPYSDYIISLDEL
;
A
#
# COMPACT_ATOMS: atom_id res chain seq x y z
N MET A 1 -28.05 -14.06 -13.24
CA MET A 1 -27.36 -13.24 -12.22
C MET A 1 -26.89 -11.96 -12.92
N SER A 2 -27.16 -10.76 -12.39
CA SER A 2 -26.94 -9.51 -13.15
C SER A 2 -25.46 -9.14 -13.27
N GLU A 3 -25.08 -8.53 -14.39
CA GLU A 3 -23.70 -8.11 -14.72
C GLU A 3 -23.12 -7.15 -13.66
N LYS A 4 -23.99 -6.34 -13.04
CA LYS A 4 -23.67 -5.42 -11.95
C LYS A 4 -23.27 -6.17 -10.67
N ILE A 5 -23.96 -7.27 -10.34
CA ILE A 5 -23.63 -8.14 -9.20
C ILE A 5 -22.28 -8.85 -9.45
N MET A 6 -22.05 -9.34 -10.67
CA MET A 6 -20.77 -9.94 -11.08
C MET A 6 -19.59 -8.97 -10.97
N LYS A 7 -19.77 -7.69 -11.32
CA LYS A 7 -18.71 -6.68 -11.25
C LYS A 7 -18.36 -6.30 -9.80
N ILE A 8 -19.35 -6.25 -8.91
CA ILE A 8 -19.15 -6.03 -7.47
C ILE A 8 -18.44 -7.23 -6.84
N LEU A 9 -18.88 -8.45 -7.16
CA LEU A 9 -18.23 -9.69 -6.69
C LEU A 9 -16.77 -9.76 -7.15
N ARG A 10 -16.48 -9.50 -8.43
CA ARG A 10 -15.11 -9.46 -8.97
C ARG A 10 -14.20 -8.42 -8.32
N LYS A 11 -14.73 -7.26 -7.89
CA LYS A 11 -13.95 -6.27 -7.13
C LYS A 11 -13.65 -6.78 -5.72
N GLN A 12 -14.62 -7.38 -5.04
CA GLN A 12 -14.39 -7.96 -3.70
C GLN A 12 -13.46 -9.18 -3.70
N THR A 13 -13.23 -9.86 -4.84
CA THR A 13 -12.31 -10.99 -4.91
C THR A 13 -10.83 -10.62 -5.03
N LYS A 14 -10.49 -9.41 -5.48
CA LYS A 14 -9.08 -9.02 -5.64
C LYS A 14 -8.36 -9.06 -4.29
N ARG A 15 -7.18 -9.65 -4.27
CA ARG A 15 -6.31 -9.80 -3.09
C ARG A 15 -5.30 -8.67 -3.09
N VAL A 16 -5.40 -7.79 -2.09
CA VAL A 16 -4.56 -6.60 -1.97
C VAL A 16 -3.50 -6.83 -0.91
N PHE A 17 -2.24 -6.57 -1.24
CA PHE A 17 -1.14 -6.50 -0.29
C PHE A 17 -0.64 -5.07 -0.22
N CYS A 18 -0.66 -4.47 0.97
CA CYS A 18 -0.17 -3.11 1.19
C CYS A 18 1.22 -3.15 1.83
N LEU A 19 2.15 -2.39 1.27
CA LEU A 19 3.54 -2.25 1.69
C LEU A 19 3.84 -0.75 1.72
N ILE A 20 3.85 -0.16 2.91
CA ILE A 20 3.81 1.29 3.09
C ILE A 20 5.01 1.76 3.90
N ASP A 21 5.71 2.80 3.45
CA ASP A 21 6.65 3.53 4.30
C ASP A 21 5.90 4.22 5.45
N GLY A 22 6.23 3.89 6.69
CA GLY A 22 5.62 4.51 7.87
C GLY A 22 5.67 6.03 7.91
N ALA A 23 6.70 6.65 7.32
CA ALA A 23 6.87 8.10 7.32
C ALA A 23 5.70 8.84 6.63
N ILE A 24 5.02 8.21 5.67
CA ILE A 24 3.87 8.85 5.00
C ILE A 24 2.58 8.75 5.82
N LEU A 25 2.53 7.85 6.82
CA LEU A 25 1.36 7.66 7.67
C LEU A 25 1.46 8.42 9.01
N GLU A 26 2.67 8.79 9.44
CA GLU A 26 2.91 9.50 10.71
C GLU A 26 2.16 10.84 10.79
N SER A 27 1.99 11.52 9.67
CA SER A 27 1.29 12.81 9.58
C SER A 27 -0.24 12.67 9.49
N LEU A 28 -0.78 11.46 9.38
CA LEU A 28 -2.20 11.25 9.15
C LEU A 28 -3.00 11.21 10.44
N SER A 29 -4.18 11.85 10.39
CA SER A 29 -5.17 11.72 11.43
C SER A 29 -5.72 10.27 11.48
N PRO A 30 -6.25 9.82 12.64
CA PRO A 30 -6.94 8.53 12.72
C PRO A 30 -8.10 8.39 11.73
N LEU A 31 -8.76 9.50 11.38
CA LEU A 31 -9.83 9.52 10.39
C LEU A 31 -9.28 9.29 8.97
N SER A 32 -8.20 9.98 8.61
CA SER A 32 -7.55 9.83 7.29
C SER A 32 -7.03 8.40 7.10
N ILE A 33 -6.49 7.76 8.15
CA ILE A 33 -6.12 6.33 8.11
C ILE A 33 -7.33 5.43 7.82
N LYS A 34 -8.45 5.70 8.49
CA LYS A 34 -9.69 4.92 8.26
C LYS A 34 -10.16 5.08 6.81
N LEU A 35 -10.18 6.31 6.29
CA LEU A 35 -10.58 6.60 4.91
C LEU A 35 -9.66 5.94 3.89
N LEU A 36 -8.34 5.96 4.13
CA LEU A 36 -7.36 5.26 3.31
C LEU A 36 -7.70 3.77 3.19
N LEU A 37 -7.92 3.10 4.33
CA LEU A 37 -8.26 1.68 4.36
C LEU A 37 -9.61 1.39 3.68
N GLU A 38 -10.59 2.27 3.82
CA GLU A 38 -11.88 2.16 3.14
C GLU A 38 -11.73 2.28 1.62
N GLN A 39 -10.92 3.22 1.13
CA GLN A 39 -10.62 3.35 -0.30
C GLN A 39 -9.90 2.11 -0.85
N ILE A 40 -8.89 1.59 -0.13
CA ILE A 40 -8.21 0.34 -0.52
C ILE A 40 -9.21 -0.83 -0.58
N LYS A 41 -10.13 -0.93 0.40
CA LYS A 41 -11.16 -1.98 0.45
C LYS A 41 -12.18 -1.91 -0.69
N GLN A 42 -12.33 -0.76 -1.35
CA GLN A 42 -13.15 -0.64 -2.56
C GLN A 42 -12.52 -1.34 -3.78
N LEU A 43 -11.20 -1.57 -3.75
CA LEU A 43 -10.44 -2.23 -4.82
C LEU A 43 -10.32 -3.74 -4.59
N GLY A 44 -10.32 -4.20 -3.34
CA GLY A 44 -10.27 -5.62 -2.99
C GLY A 44 -10.15 -5.92 -1.50
N SER A 45 -10.02 -7.20 -1.17
CA SER A 45 -9.79 -7.69 0.18
C SER A 45 -8.31 -7.53 0.55
N ILE A 46 -8.02 -6.71 1.57
CA ILE A 46 -6.68 -6.56 2.14
C ILE A 46 -6.28 -7.87 2.82
N ARG A 47 -5.28 -8.55 2.28
CA ARG A 47 -4.74 -9.81 2.81
C ARG A 47 -3.61 -9.58 3.80
N LYS A 48 -2.77 -8.58 3.52
CA LYS A 48 -1.67 -8.14 4.38
C LYS A 48 -1.49 -6.65 4.20
N SER A 49 -1.16 -5.96 5.28
CA SER A 49 -0.90 -4.52 5.26
C SER A 49 0.28 -4.23 6.17
N ILE A 50 1.48 -4.10 5.60
CA ILE A 50 2.72 -3.90 6.34
C ILE A 50 3.10 -2.42 6.28
N VAL A 51 3.47 -1.87 7.43
CA VAL A 51 4.01 -0.52 7.53
C VAL A 51 5.45 -0.62 8.01
N PHE A 52 6.39 -0.12 7.22
CA PHE A 52 7.82 -0.26 7.46
C PHE A 52 8.36 0.92 8.26
N PHE A 53 9.15 0.62 9.29
CA PHE A 53 9.82 1.60 10.14
C PHE A 53 11.31 1.23 10.24
N ASP A 54 12.19 2.21 10.21
CA ASP A 54 13.66 2.06 10.38
C ASP A 54 14.11 2.33 11.82
N SER A 55 13.18 2.69 12.69
CA SER A 55 13.42 3.01 14.09
C SER A 55 12.41 2.29 14.98
N GLN A 56 12.82 2.09 16.24
CA GLN A 56 11.94 1.50 17.25
C GLN A 56 10.75 2.44 17.49
N LEU A 57 9.56 1.85 17.51
CA LEU A 57 8.33 2.56 17.86
C LEU A 57 8.07 2.46 19.36
N ALA A 58 7.49 3.51 19.93
CA ALA A 58 6.89 3.41 21.25
C ALA A 58 5.76 2.36 21.23
N PRO A 59 5.59 1.55 22.29
CA PRO A 59 4.56 0.50 22.34
C PRO A 59 3.16 1.00 21.98
N GLU A 60 2.80 2.20 22.43
CA GLU A 60 1.49 2.81 22.17
C GLU A 60 1.29 3.11 20.68
N VAL A 61 2.36 3.53 19.98
CA VAL A 61 2.33 3.80 18.53
C VAL A 61 2.24 2.48 17.75
N TYR A 62 2.97 1.45 18.19
CA TYR A 62 2.89 0.12 17.59
C TYR A 62 1.46 -0.45 17.66
N GLU A 63 0.85 -0.42 18.84
CA GLU A 63 -0.54 -0.85 19.07
C GLU A 63 -1.56 0.00 18.31
N MET A 64 -1.28 1.30 18.15
CA MET A 64 -2.11 2.21 17.36
C MET A 64 -2.23 1.74 15.90
N TYR A 65 -1.13 1.30 15.27
CA TYR A 65 -1.17 0.76 13.91
C TYR A 65 -1.85 -0.61 13.85
N LEU A 66 -1.53 -1.52 14.78
CA LEU A 66 -2.16 -2.85 14.87
C LEU A 66 -3.69 -2.76 14.99
N SER A 67 -4.19 -1.94 15.91
CA SER A 67 -5.63 -1.73 16.13
C SER A 67 -6.35 -1.14 14.91
N ARG A 68 -5.61 -0.51 13.98
CA ARG A 68 -6.14 0.02 12.72
C ARG A 68 -6.04 -0.96 11.55
N GLY A 69 -5.51 -2.17 11.77
CA GLY A 69 -5.36 -3.18 10.73
C GLY A 69 -4.09 -3.07 9.90
N PHE A 70 -3.11 -2.30 10.37
CA PHE A 70 -1.74 -2.30 9.86
C PHE A 70 -0.86 -3.24 10.69
N SER A 71 0.15 -3.85 10.08
CA SER A 71 1.17 -4.65 10.74
C SER A 71 2.50 -3.89 10.68
N PRO A 72 2.91 -3.21 11.77
CA PRO A 72 4.19 -2.52 11.78
C PRO A 72 5.34 -3.52 11.71
N LYS A 73 6.32 -3.24 10.86
CA LYS A 73 7.55 -4.02 10.68
C LYS A 73 8.74 -3.08 10.84
N ILE A 74 9.46 -3.25 11.94
CA ILE A 74 10.71 -2.53 12.20
C ILE A 74 11.83 -3.28 11.48
N VAL A 75 12.57 -2.57 10.63
CA VAL A 75 13.65 -3.13 9.81
C VAL A 75 15.00 -2.53 10.21
N PRO A 76 16.09 -3.31 10.17
CA PRO A 76 17.41 -2.88 10.63
C PRO A 76 18.17 -2.02 9.60
N SER A 77 17.60 -1.80 8.41
CA SER A 77 18.24 -1.15 7.27
C SER A 77 17.24 -0.29 6.50
N ASP A 78 17.67 0.27 5.38
CA ASP A 78 16.85 1.07 4.48
C ASP A 78 15.46 0.45 4.22
N LYS A 79 14.41 1.22 4.50
CA LYS A 79 13.00 0.83 4.31
C LYS A 79 12.71 0.53 2.85
N ASP A 80 13.26 1.29 1.91
CA ASP A 80 12.98 1.13 0.49
C ASP A 80 13.49 -0.20 -0.04
N VAL A 81 14.66 -0.64 0.45
CA VAL A 81 15.20 -1.98 0.16
C VAL A 81 14.27 -3.07 0.70
N ASN A 82 13.79 -2.92 1.94
CA ASN A 82 12.91 -3.92 2.56
C ASN A 82 11.53 -3.98 1.90
N ILE A 83 10.97 -2.82 1.53
CA ILE A 83 9.72 -2.72 0.76
C ILE A 83 9.92 -3.38 -0.60
N THR A 84 11.04 -3.11 -1.27
CA THR A 84 11.37 -3.72 -2.58
C THR A 84 11.42 -5.25 -2.50
N LEU A 85 12.16 -5.80 -1.53
CA LEU A 85 12.30 -7.25 -1.36
C LEU A 85 10.96 -7.92 -1.03
N GLU A 86 10.21 -7.38 -0.07
CA GLU A 86 8.89 -7.93 0.29
C GLU A 86 7.91 -7.82 -0.89
N SER A 87 7.98 -6.74 -1.69
CA SER A 87 7.13 -6.59 -2.88
C SER A 87 7.38 -7.67 -3.92
N LEU A 88 8.65 -7.99 -4.17
CA LEU A 88 9.05 -9.05 -5.10
C LEU A 88 8.64 -10.44 -4.59
N ASP A 89 8.81 -10.71 -3.30
CA ASP A 89 8.39 -11.97 -2.68
C ASP A 89 6.86 -12.15 -2.75
N VAL A 90 6.11 -11.09 -2.46
CA VAL A 90 4.65 -11.07 -2.57
C VAL A 90 4.23 -11.32 -4.01
N ALA A 91 4.87 -10.68 -4.98
CA ALA A 91 4.59 -10.87 -6.39
C ALA A 91 4.84 -12.32 -6.85
N ASN A 92 5.96 -12.91 -6.42
CA ASN A 92 6.35 -14.28 -6.74
C ASN A 92 5.41 -15.33 -6.11
N SER A 93 4.72 -15.00 -5.02
CA SER A 93 3.77 -15.91 -4.38
C SER A 93 2.55 -16.27 -5.24
N GLN A 94 2.28 -15.50 -6.31
CA GLN A 94 1.09 -15.60 -7.17
C GLN A 94 -0.26 -15.52 -6.42
N GLN A 95 -0.24 -15.07 -5.17
CA GLN A 95 -1.41 -14.93 -4.30
C GLN A 95 -1.91 -13.49 -4.16
N VAL A 96 -1.47 -12.62 -5.07
CA VAL A 96 -1.76 -11.19 -5.05
C VAL A 96 -2.30 -10.75 -6.40
N ASP A 97 -3.29 -9.86 -6.36
CA ASP A 97 -3.87 -9.26 -7.58
C ASP A 97 -3.54 -7.77 -7.66
N ILE A 98 -3.39 -7.11 -6.51
CA ILE A 98 -2.97 -5.71 -6.40
C ILE A 98 -1.87 -5.60 -5.34
N ILE A 99 -0.74 -4.98 -5.70
CA ILE A 99 0.23 -4.51 -4.70
C ILE A 99 0.03 -3.01 -4.51
N CYS A 100 -0.20 -2.64 -3.26
CA CYS A 100 -0.34 -1.27 -2.83
C CYS A 100 0.99 -0.81 -2.23
N ILE A 101 1.59 0.23 -2.80
CA ILE A 101 2.91 0.73 -2.41
C ILE A 101 2.77 2.17 -1.93
N GLY A 102 3.08 2.39 -0.66
CA GLY A 102 3.16 3.72 -0.07
C GLY A 102 4.54 4.30 -0.24
N VAL A 103 4.66 5.34 -1.06
CA VAL A 103 5.94 5.94 -1.45
C VAL A 103 6.08 7.34 -0.87
N LYS A 104 7.25 7.65 -0.34
CA LYS A 104 7.61 9.01 0.10
C LYS A 104 8.25 9.83 -1.03
N ASP A 105 8.96 9.17 -1.93
CA ASP A 105 9.66 9.76 -3.07
C ASP A 105 9.83 8.72 -4.21
N ASP A 106 10.71 8.99 -5.18
CA ASP A 106 10.89 8.18 -6.39
C ASP A 106 11.80 6.95 -6.21
N SER A 107 12.31 6.69 -4.99
CA SER A 107 13.27 5.61 -4.73
C SER A 107 12.72 4.21 -5.01
N LEU A 108 11.39 4.04 -4.90
CA LEU A 108 10.69 2.77 -5.16
C LEU A 108 10.21 2.62 -6.61
N LEU A 109 10.47 3.60 -7.49
CA LEU A 109 10.05 3.55 -8.89
C LEU A 109 10.58 2.32 -9.64
N PRO A 110 11.86 1.88 -9.48
CA PRO A 110 12.36 0.70 -10.18
C PRO A 110 11.57 -0.58 -9.87
N VAL A 111 11.19 -0.78 -8.61
CA VAL A 111 10.40 -1.97 -8.23
C VAL A 111 8.97 -1.85 -8.76
N VAL A 112 8.35 -0.66 -8.72
CA VAL A 112 7.02 -0.44 -9.30
C VAL A 112 7.00 -0.77 -10.79
N ILE A 113 8.00 -0.29 -11.56
CA ILE A 113 8.15 -0.59 -12.99
C ILE A 113 8.22 -2.11 -13.21
N LYS A 114 8.98 -2.82 -12.38
CA LYS A 114 9.12 -4.27 -12.52
C LYS A 114 7.82 -5.01 -12.22
N LEU A 115 7.11 -4.63 -11.16
CA LEU A 115 5.89 -5.31 -10.72
C LEU A 115 4.73 -5.11 -11.70
N ARG A 116 4.59 -3.91 -12.28
CA ARG A 116 3.48 -3.55 -13.17
C ARG A 116 3.38 -4.43 -14.43
N GLU A 117 4.45 -5.17 -14.76
CA GLU A 117 4.46 -6.14 -15.86
C GLU A 117 3.45 -7.28 -15.62
N THR A 118 3.12 -7.57 -14.36
CA THR A 118 2.33 -8.76 -13.99
C THR A 118 1.23 -8.52 -12.96
N ILE A 119 1.30 -7.42 -12.21
CA ILE A 119 0.41 -7.11 -11.08
C ILE A 119 -0.09 -5.68 -11.19
N ASP A 120 -1.36 -5.47 -10.82
CA ASP A 120 -1.95 -4.13 -10.74
C ASP A 120 -1.31 -3.35 -9.58
N ILE A 121 -0.95 -2.08 -9.82
CA ILE A 121 -0.29 -1.23 -8.83
C ILE A 121 -1.26 -0.19 -8.27
N LEU A 122 -1.38 -0.16 -6.95
CA LEU A 122 -2.01 0.93 -6.20
C LEU A 122 -0.94 1.79 -5.52
N LEU A 123 -0.74 3.01 -5.98
CA LEU A 123 0.18 3.93 -5.34
C LEU A 123 -0.51 4.72 -4.21
N ILE A 124 0.13 4.85 -3.05
CA ILE A 124 -0.24 5.82 -2.03
C ILE A 124 0.88 6.87 -1.95
N SER A 125 0.54 8.14 -2.12
CA SER A 125 1.53 9.24 -2.03
C SER A 125 1.08 10.32 -1.03
N PRO A 126 2.03 10.98 -0.32
CA PRO A 126 1.74 12.10 0.57
C PRO A 126 1.08 13.28 -0.14
N THR A 127 1.47 13.51 -1.39
CA THR A 127 1.00 14.63 -2.22
C THR A 127 0.84 14.19 -3.66
N LYS A 128 0.14 15.01 -4.45
CA LYS A 128 0.03 14.86 -5.91
C LYS A 128 1.36 15.00 -6.66
N THR A 129 2.37 15.59 -6.04
CA THR A 129 3.64 15.91 -6.72
C THR A 129 4.49 14.67 -6.97
N ILE A 130 4.53 13.75 -6.00
CA ILE A 130 5.25 12.47 -6.10
C ILE A 130 4.56 11.52 -7.10
N ALA A 131 3.27 11.73 -7.39
CA ALA A 131 2.52 10.84 -8.28
C ALA A 131 3.03 10.86 -9.74
N LYS A 132 3.65 11.94 -10.24
CA LYS A 132 3.90 12.12 -11.69
C LYS A 132 4.84 11.09 -12.30
N SER A 133 5.92 10.74 -11.61
CA SER A 133 6.91 9.74 -12.03
C SER A 133 6.31 8.33 -12.07
N TYR A 134 5.39 8.04 -11.15
CA TYR A 134 4.71 6.76 -11.01
C TYR A 134 3.45 6.62 -11.87
N LEU A 135 2.88 7.72 -12.39
CA LEU A 135 1.64 7.71 -13.19
C LEU A 135 1.63 6.67 -14.32
N PRO A 136 2.69 6.51 -15.14
CA PRO A 136 2.68 5.53 -16.23
C PRO A 136 2.67 4.07 -15.76
N TYR A 137 2.94 3.83 -14.48
CA TYR A 137 3.17 2.51 -13.91
C TYR A 137 2.17 2.17 -12.79
N SER A 138 1.17 3.02 -12.56
CA SER A 138 0.16 2.85 -11.51
C SER A 138 -1.23 2.71 -12.12
N ASP A 139 -1.97 1.67 -11.71
CA ASP A 139 -3.36 1.45 -12.12
C ASP A 139 -4.35 2.24 -11.26
N TYR A 140 -3.97 2.47 -10.00
CA TYR A 140 -4.74 3.21 -9.01
C TYR A 140 -3.82 4.14 -8.22
N ILE A 141 -4.34 5.30 -7.80
CA ILE A 141 -3.60 6.27 -6.99
C ILE A 141 -4.51 6.78 -5.89
N ILE A 142 -3.98 6.83 -4.67
CA ILE A 142 -4.57 7.51 -3.51
C ILE A 142 -3.58 8.58 -3.07
N SER A 143 -4.02 9.84 -3.10
CA SER A 143 -3.24 10.96 -2.57
C SER A 143 -3.72 11.26 -1.16
N LEU A 144 -2.81 11.27 -0.20
CA LEU A 144 -3.14 11.42 1.22
C LEU A 144 -3.63 12.83 1.59
N ASP A 145 -3.28 13.84 0.79
CA ASP A 145 -3.76 15.23 0.92
C ASP A 145 -5.24 15.39 0.54
N GLU A 146 -5.89 14.34 0.03
CA GLU A 146 -7.31 14.31 -0.32
C GLU A 146 -8.18 13.54 0.69
N LEU A 147 -7.60 13.07 1.82
CA LEU A 147 -8.24 12.24 2.85
C LEU A 147 -8.60 12.99 4.14
#